data_AF-A0A662CF57-F1
#
_entry.id   AF-A0A662CF57-F1
#
_cell.length_a   1.000
_cell.length_b   1.000
_cell.length_c   1.000
_cell.angle_alpha   90.00
_cell.angle_beta   90.00
_cell.angle_gamma   90.00
#
_symmetry.space_group_name_H-M   'P 1'
#
loop_
_entity.id
_entity.type
_entity.pdbx_description
1 polymer ?
#
loop_
_entity_poly.entity_id
_entity_poly.type
_entity_poly.pdbx_seq_one_letter_code
_entity_poly.pdbx_strand_id
1 'polypeptide(L)'
;MSFVMLAFHVPSIDSGEEYALAVLTNILGEGKSSHLYQRLVYEEKAAVFTSAHYQGMAKDPGLLYLYAGLVPGRSPKDVEVLLREEVAKMKRGEFTDRELEKAKNQVKAAFIYGLDSNFYRAMNIGKLEVLGVGWEYMQTYVERIGVVTRDDVVRVAKKYLKDTNLTVGILVPERNL
;
A
#
# COMPACT_ATOMS: atom_id res chain seq x y z
N MET A 1 1.00 -11.70 20.46
CA MET A 1 0.86 -10.27 20.10
C MET A 1 -0.38 -10.10 19.26
N SER A 2 -1.21 -9.08 19.49
CA SER A 2 -2.40 -8.84 18.66
C SER A 2 -2.02 -8.21 17.32
N PHE A 3 -2.83 -8.45 16.29
CA PHE A 3 -2.59 -7.95 14.94
C PHE A 3 -3.91 -7.49 14.32
N VAL A 4 -3.86 -6.40 13.55
CA VAL A 4 -5.01 -5.83 12.85
C VAL A 4 -4.63 -5.62 11.39
N MET A 5 -5.54 -5.98 10.49
CA MET A 5 -5.43 -5.76 9.05
C MET A 5 -6.74 -5.19 8.50
N LEU A 6 -6.62 -4.14 7.68
CA LEU A 6 -7.70 -3.59 6.85
C LEU A 6 -7.39 -3.93 5.40
N ALA A 7 -8.24 -4.69 4.72
CA ALA A 7 -8.05 -5.07 3.33
C ALA A 7 -9.19 -4.54 2.46
N PHE A 8 -8.84 -3.89 1.36
CA PHE A 8 -9.76 -3.29 0.40
C PHE A 8 -9.61 -3.96 -0.96
N HIS A 9 -10.72 -4.27 -1.63
CA HIS A 9 -10.65 -4.76 -3.01
C HIS A 9 -10.23 -3.62 -3.95
N VAL A 10 -9.33 -3.93 -4.87
CA VAL A 10 -8.75 -2.99 -5.83
C VAL A 10 -8.83 -3.64 -7.23
N PRO A 11 -8.77 -2.85 -8.31
CA PRO A 11 -9.02 -3.37 -9.63
C PRO A 11 -7.85 -4.25 -10.08
N SER A 12 -8.07 -4.99 -11.17
CA SER A 12 -6.98 -5.62 -11.91
C SER A 12 -6.12 -4.58 -12.62
N ILE A 13 -5.01 -5.06 -13.19
CA ILE A 13 -4.06 -4.26 -13.97
C ILE A 13 -4.71 -3.59 -15.20
N ASP A 14 -5.81 -4.15 -15.72
CA ASP A 14 -6.52 -3.63 -16.90
C ASP A 14 -7.16 -2.24 -16.66
N SER A 15 -7.21 -1.78 -15.40
CA SER A 15 -7.76 -0.46 -15.04
C SER A 15 -6.84 0.73 -15.33
N GLY A 16 -5.52 0.51 -15.45
CA GLY A 16 -4.54 1.59 -15.57
C GLY A 16 -4.36 2.43 -14.29
N GLU A 17 -4.90 2.00 -13.15
CA GLU A 17 -4.87 2.72 -11.87
C GLU A 17 -3.75 2.22 -10.93
N GLU A 18 -2.98 1.23 -11.35
CA GLU A 18 -1.93 0.57 -10.59
C GLU A 18 -0.81 1.53 -10.16
N TYR A 19 -0.48 2.52 -10.98
CA TYR A 19 0.54 3.52 -10.64
C TYR A 19 0.11 4.40 -9.46
N ALA A 20 -1.13 4.89 -9.49
CA ALA A 20 -1.68 5.70 -8.43
C ALA A 20 -1.86 4.89 -7.14
N LEU A 21 -2.29 3.62 -7.25
CA LEU A 21 -2.41 2.70 -6.12
C LEU A 21 -1.05 2.34 -5.51
N ALA A 22 -0.01 2.13 -6.33
CA ALA A 22 1.35 1.92 -5.87
C ALA A 22 1.89 3.13 -5.10
N VAL A 23 1.72 4.34 -5.64
CA VAL A 23 2.15 5.58 -4.98
C VAL A 23 1.38 5.82 -3.68
N LEU A 24 0.05 5.65 -3.69
CA LEU A 24 -0.80 5.75 -2.49
C LEU A 24 -0.32 4.80 -1.38
N THR A 25 -0.08 3.53 -1.74
CA THR A 25 0.38 2.50 -0.80
C THR A 25 1.73 2.86 -0.20
N ASN A 26 2.64 3.40 -1.02
CA ASN A 26 3.96 3.81 -0.57
C ASN A 26 3.89 5.00 0.42
N ILE A 27 3.04 6.01 0.14
CA ILE A 27 2.79 7.12 1.09
C ILE A 27 2.28 6.59 2.44
N LEU A 28 1.35 5.63 2.39
CA LEU A 28 0.73 5.06 3.58
C LEU A 28 1.73 4.27 4.42
N GLY A 29 2.50 3.34 3.83
CA GLY A 29 3.17 2.31 4.62
C GLY A 29 4.66 2.09 4.36
N GLU A 30 5.30 2.81 3.44
CA GLU A 30 6.71 2.54 3.10
C GLU A 30 7.71 3.28 4.00
N GLY A 31 8.41 2.50 4.82
CA GLY A 31 9.52 2.96 5.65
C GLY A 31 9.09 3.83 6.84
N LYS A 32 10.09 4.31 7.59
CA LYS A 32 9.88 5.03 8.86
C LYS A 32 9.28 6.43 8.71
N SER A 33 9.26 6.98 7.51
CA SER A 33 8.66 8.30 7.23
C SER A 33 7.28 8.19 6.59
N SER A 34 6.68 7.00 6.56
CA SER A 34 5.31 6.79 6.09
C SER A 34 4.28 7.28 7.12
N HIS A 35 3.07 7.57 6.65
CA HIS A 35 1.96 8.03 7.49
C HIS A 35 1.65 7.04 8.60
N LEU A 36 1.54 5.75 8.26
CA LEU A 36 1.26 4.70 9.22
C LEU A 36 2.36 4.59 10.28
N TYR A 37 3.64 4.61 9.89
CA TYR A 37 4.73 4.49 10.86
C TYR A 37 4.77 5.69 11.81
N GLN A 38 4.69 6.91 11.28
CA GLN A 38 4.71 8.13 12.08
C GLN A 38 3.55 8.12 13.09
N ARG A 39 2.34 7.83 12.62
CA ARG A 39 1.14 7.82 13.46
C ARG A 39 1.15 6.68 14.49
N LEU A 40 1.24 5.42 14.03
CA LEU A 40 0.99 4.26 14.90
C LEU A 40 2.19 3.85 15.74
N VAL A 41 3.42 4.02 15.22
CA VAL A 41 4.64 3.55 15.89
C VAL A 41 5.30 4.68 16.68
N TYR A 42 5.45 5.86 16.07
CA TYR A 42 6.20 6.97 16.67
C TYR A 42 5.35 7.83 17.62
N GLU A 43 4.21 8.34 17.16
CA GLU A 43 3.33 9.23 17.93
C GLU A 43 2.50 8.47 18.99
N GLU A 44 1.62 7.57 18.56
CA GLU A 44 0.65 6.90 19.43
C GLU A 44 1.26 5.73 20.22
N LYS A 45 2.43 5.25 19.78
CA LYS A 45 3.10 4.06 20.33
C LYS A 45 2.12 2.88 20.49
N ALA A 46 1.25 2.72 19.51
CA ALA A 46 0.18 1.73 19.51
C ALA A 46 0.60 0.43 18.79
N ALA A 47 1.58 0.54 17.88
CA ALA A 47 2.11 -0.57 17.10
C ALA A 47 3.64 -0.71 17.25
N VAL A 48 4.11 -1.95 17.20
CA VAL A 48 5.53 -2.30 17.08
C VAL A 48 6.01 -2.13 15.64
N PHE A 49 5.14 -2.47 14.68
CA PHE A 49 5.37 -2.28 13.25
C PHE A 49 4.05 -2.07 12.52
N THR A 50 4.12 -1.48 11.34
CA THR A 50 3.00 -1.28 10.44
C THR A 50 3.50 -1.22 9.00
N SER A 51 2.63 -1.54 8.04
CA SER A 51 2.92 -1.45 6.62
C SER A 51 1.63 -1.41 5.80
N ALA A 52 1.79 -1.12 4.51
CA ALA A 52 0.75 -1.11 3.50
C ALA A 52 1.24 -1.88 2.28
N HIS A 53 0.36 -2.67 1.67
CA HIS A 53 0.70 -3.51 0.52
C HIS A 53 -0.40 -3.43 -0.53
N TYR A 54 0.01 -3.48 -1.80
CA TYR A 54 -0.87 -3.48 -2.95
C TYR A 54 -0.54 -4.64 -3.88
N GLN A 55 -1.53 -5.49 -4.12
CA GLN A 55 -1.45 -6.63 -5.05
C GLN A 55 -1.92 -6.21 -6.45
N GLY A 56 -1.15 -5.36 -7.12
CA GLY A 56 -1.59 -4.71 -8.37
C GLY A 56 -1.37 -5.47 -9.67
N MET A 57 -0.48 -6.46 -9.68
CA MET A 57 -0.16 -7.25 -10.88
C MET A 57 -0.95 -8.56 -10.87
N ALA A 58 -2.27 -8.44 -11.02
CA ALA A 58 -3.19 -9.57 -11.03
C ALA A 58 -4.19 -9.44 -12.19
N LYS A 59 -4.63 -10.60 -12.71
CA LYS A 59 -5.61 -10.67 -13.80
C LYS A 59 -7.01 -10.30 -13.31
N ASP A 60 -7.33 -10.78 -12.12
CA ASP A 60 -8.56 -10.49 -11.40
C ASP A 60 -8.35 -9.36 -10.38
N PRO A 61 -9.44 -8.77 -9.84
CA PRO A 61 -9.36 -7.80 -8.76
C PRO A 61 -8.49 -8.29 -7.58
N GLY A 62 -7.56 -7.44 -7.15
CA GLY A 62 -6.62 -7.73 -6.07
C GLY A 62 -7.02 -7.10 -4.74
N LEU A 63 -6.07 -7.07 -3.80
CA LEU A 63 -6.21 -6.39 -2.52
C LEU A 63 -5.16 -5.27 -2.34
N LEU A 64 -5.60 -4.17 -1.74
CA LEU A 64 -4.73 -3.23 -1.05
C LEU A 64 -5.04 -3.36 0.43
N TYR A 65 -4.03 -3.64 1.24
CA TYR A 65 -4.24 -3.85 2.67
C TYR A 65 -3.19 -3.14 3.52
N LEU A 66 -3.64 -2.66 4.68
CA LEU A 66 -2.83 -2.03 5.70
C LEU A 66 -2.83 -2.94 6.92
N TYR A 67 -1.73 -3.02 7.64
CA TYR A 67 -1.69 -3.79 8.87
C TYR A 67 -0.78 -3.21 9.93
N ALA A 68 -1.03 -3.63 11.17
CA ALA A 68 -0.22 -3.27 12.33
C ALA A 68 -0.10 -4.44 13.29
N GLY A 69 1.12 -4.68 13.77
CA GLY A 69 1.39 -5.53 14.94
C GLY A 69 1.37 -4.66 16.19
N LEU A 70 0.48 -4.96 17.14
CA LEU A 70 0.19 -4.08 18.27
C LEU A 70 1.21 -4.23 19.39
N VAL A 71 1.49 -3.15 20.12
CA VAL A 71 2.21 -3.28 21.40
C VAL A 71 1.34 -4.05 22.41
N PRO A 72 1.94 -4.80 23.36
CA PRO A 72 1.17 -5.55 24.36
C PRO A 72 0.17 -4.68 25.12
N GLY A 73 -1.06 -5.18 25.29
CA GLY A 73 -2.13 -4.49 26.03
C GLY A 73 -2.90 -3.44 25.25
N ARG A 74 -2.51 -3.08 24.01
CA ARG A 74 -3.34 -2.19 23.18
C ARG A 74 -4.56 -2.91 22.62
N SER A 75 -5.66 -2.16 22.56
CA SER A 75 -6.92 -2.60 21.95
C SER A 75 -6.76 -2.70 20.42
N PRO A 76 -7.07 -3.85 19.81
CA PRO A 76 -7.18 -3.97 18.36
C PRO A 76 -8.16 -2.97 17.74
N LYS A 77 -9.24 -2.64 18.45
CA LYS A 77 -10.25 -1.73 17.94
C LYS A 77 -9.74 -0.29 17.84
N ASP A 78 -8.96 0.15 18.82
CA ASP A 78 -8.39 1.51 18.81
C ASP A 78 -7.38 1.65 17.67
N VAL A 79 -6.58 0.61 17.41
CA VAL A 79 -5.64 0.60 16.28
C VAL A 79 -6.35 0.51 14.94
N GLU A 80 -7.47 -0.23 14.85
CA GLU A 80 -8.34 -0.19 13.66
C GLU A 80 -8.80 1.24 13.36
N VAL A 81 -9.21 2.01 14.39
CA VAL A 81 -9.60 3.42 14.23
C VAL A 81 -8.44 4.26 13.70
N LEU A 82 -7.24 4.13 14.26
CA LEU A 82 -6.05 4.85 13.78
C LEU A 82 -5.74 4.53 12.31
N LEU A 83 -5.84 3.27 11.89
CA LEU A 83 -5.67 2.89 10.47
C LEU A 83 -6.72 3.54 9.56
N ARG A 84 -7.98 3.61 10.01
CA ARG A 84 -9.07 4.26 9.27
C ARG A 84 -8.89 5.77 9.16
N GLU A 85 -8.38 6.41 10.21
CA GLU A 85 -8.08 7.84 10.20
C GLU A 85 -7.02 8.18 9.14
N GLU A 86 -5.94 7.41 9.04
CA GLU A 86 -4.91 7.60 8.02
C GLU A 86 -5.46 7.38 6.60
N VAL A 87 -6.34 6.38 6.41
CA VAL A 87 -7.08 6.22 5.14
C VAL A 87 -7.93 7.46 4.82
N ALA A 88 -8.60 8.02 5.82
CA ALA A 88 -9.42 9.22 5.63
C ALA A 88 -8.58 10.45 5.27
N LYS A 89 -7.38 10.61 5.85
CA LYS A 89 -6.40 11.65 5.47
C LYS A 89 -6.00 11.54 4.00
N MET A 90 -5.68 10.33 3.52
CA MET A 90 -5.35 10.12 2.11
C MET A 90 -6.49 10.51 1.17
N LYS A 91 -7.74 10.21 1.56
CA LYS A 91 -8.93 10.62 0.80
C LYS A 91 -9.14 12.13 0.78
N ARG A 92 -8.65 12.87 1.76
CA ARG A 92 -8.70 14.35 1.80
C ARG A 92 -7.48 15.00 1.16
N GLY A 93 -6.48 14.21 0.72
CA GLY A 93 -5.25 14.74 0.16
C GLY A 93 -4.30 15.32 1.21
N GLU A 94 -4.41 14.89 2.46
CA GLU A 94 -3.58 15.35 3.58
C GLU A 94 -2.21 14.66 3.58
N PHE A 95 -1.43 14.95 2.54
CA PHE A 95 -0.01 14.63 2.41
C PHE A 95 0.66 15.79 1.67
N THR A 96 1.95 16.00 1.88
CA THR A 96 2.73 17.08 1.27
C THR A 96 3.23 16.69 -0.12
N ASP A 97 3.60 17.68 -0.94
CA ASP A 97 4.21 17.40 -2.26
C ASP A 97 5.56 16.68 -2.11
N ARG A 98 6.27 16.94 -1.01
CA ARG A 98 7.50 16.23 -0.66
C ARG A 98 7.23 14.74 -0.42
N GLU A 99 6.13 14.39 0.24
CA GLU A 99 5.77 12.99 0.47
C GLU A 99 5.36 12.29 -0.82
N LEU A 100 4.62 12.98 -1.70
CA LEU A 100 4.27 12.47 -3.03
C LEU A 100 5.53 12.17 -3.85
N GLU A 101 6.45 13.13 -3.97
CA GLU A 101 7.69 12.95 -4.73
C GLU A 101 8.60 11.89 -4.11
N LYS A 102 8.67 11.83 -2.78
CA LYS A 102 9.39 10.76 -2.06
C LYS A 102 8.82 9.39 -2.44
N ALA A 103 7.50 9.22 -2.38
CA ALA A 103 6.85 7.95 -2.70
C ALA A 103 7.09 7.52 -4.16
N LYS A 104 6.96 8.45 -5.12
CA LYS A 104 7.31 8.17 -6.52
C LYS A 104 8.75 7.69 -6.67
N ASN A 105 9.69 8.37 -6.00
CA ASN A 105 11.10 8.00 -6.07
C ASN A 105 11.37 6.65 -5.43
N GLN A 106 10.74 6.32 -4.30
CA GLN A 106 10.86 5.01 -3.66
C GLN A 106 10.31 3.89 -4.57
N VAL A 107 9.14 4.10 -5.19
CA VAL A 107 8.56 3.10 -6.11
C VAL A 107 9.45 2.89 -7.36
N LYS A 108 9.93 3.98 -7.97
CA LYS A 108 10.87 3.90 -9.12
C LYS A 108 12.17 3.19 -8.73
N ALA A 109 12.75 3.54 -7.58
CA ALA A 109 13.99 2.95 -7.10
C ALA A 109 13.83 1.46 -6.80
N ALA A 110 12.76 1.05 -6.11
CA ALA A 110 12.46 -0.34 -5.82
C ALA A 110 12.33 -1.17 -7.09
N PHE A 111 11.67 -0.64 -8.12
CA PHE A 111 11.58 -1.29 -9.42
C PHE A 111 12.95 -1.45 -10.08
N ILE A 112 13.73 -0.37 -10.18
CA ILE A 112 15.07 -0.37 -10.81
C ILE A 112 16.02 -1.33 -10.09
N TYR A 113 16.10 -1.27 -8.75
CA TYR A 113 16.96 -2.17 -7.97
C TYR A 113 16.52 -3.63 -8.10
N GLY A 114 15.21 -3.89 -8.24
CA GLY A 114 14.72 -5.22 -8.54
C GLY A 114 15.29 -5.79 -9.84
N LEU A 115 15.56 -4.94 -10.84
CA LEU A 115 16.12 -5.38 -12.13
C LEU A 115 17.58 -5.81 -12.06
N ASP A 116 18.29 -5.61 -10.95
CA ASP A 116 19.65 -6.15 -10.78
C ASP A 116 19.64 -7.69 -10.62
N SER A 117 18.52 -8.25 -10.18
CA SER A 117 18.35 -9.70 -10.01
C SER A 117 17.82 -10.37 -11.27
N ASN A 118 18.59 -11.29 -11.85
CA ASN A 118 18.13 -12.13 -12.97
C ASN A 118 16.84 -12.90 -12.64
N PHE A 119 16.70 -13.37 -11.39
CA PHE A 119 15.48 -14.01 -10.93
C PHE A 119 14.28 -13.04 -10.97
N TYR A 120 14.43 -11.83 -10.44
CA TYR A 120 13.34 -10.86 -10.38
C TYR A 120 12.97 -10.35 -11.78
N ARG A 121 13.95 -10.15 -12.67
CA ARG A 121 13.72 -9.85 -14.10
C ARG A 121 12.88 -10.93 -14.76
N ALA A 122 13.30 -12.20 -14.67
CA ALA A 122 12.58 -13.32 -15.26
C ALA A 122 11.16 -13.47 -14.68
N MET A 123 11.01 -13.29 -13.36
CA MET A 123 9.71 -13.32 -12.69
C MET A 123 8.77 -12.21 -13.19
N ASN A 124 9.26 -10.98 -13.36
CA ASN A 124 8.43 -9.88 -13.87
C ASN A 124 8.02 -10.09 -15.32
N ILE A 125 8.95 -10.49 -16.18
CA ILE A 125 8.65 -10.82 -17.58
C ILE A 125 7.56 -11.90 -17.62
N GLY A 126 7.76 -13.01 -16.92
CA GLY A 126 6.79 -14.10 -16.87
C GLY A 126 5.41 -13.65 -16.35
N LYS A 127 5.36 -12.83 -15.30
CA LYS A 127 4.10 -12.27 -14.78
C LYS A 127 3.39 -11.41 -15.82
N LEU A 128 4.10 -10.50 -16.48
CA LEU A 128 3.51 -9.57 -17.44
C LEU A 128 2.99 -10.29 -18.69
N GLU A 129 3.71 -11.30 -19.17
CA GLU A 129 3.26 -12.15 -20.28
C GLU A 129 2.01 -12.95 -19.91
N VAL A 130 1.97 -13.57 -18.73
CA VAL A 130 0.79 -14.30 -18.24
C VAL A 130 -0.43 -13.38 -18.08
N LEU A 131 -0.21 -12.12 -17.70
CA LEU A 131 -1.28 -11.13 -17.59
C LEU A 131 -1.76 -10.59 -18.95
N GLY A 132 -1.00 -10.83 -20.02
CA GLY A 132 -1.30 -10.36 -21.38
C GLY A 132 -0.97 -8.88 -21.62
N VAL A 133 -0.20 -8.25 -20.73
CA VAL A 133 0.23 -6.83 -20.85
C VAL A 133 1.58 -6.67 -21.55
N GLY A 134 2.37 -7.75 -21.67
CA GLY A 134 3.66 -7.78 -22.35
C GLY A 134 4.81 -7.22 -21.51
N TRP A 135 6.03 -7.73 -21.75
CA TRP A 135 7.24 -7.28 -21.05
C TRP A 135 7.57 -5.80 -21.29
N GLU A 136 7.13 -5.21 -22.41
CA GLU A 136 7.31 -3.80 -22.75
C GLU A 136 6.69 -2.87 -21.70
N TYR A 137 5.69 -3.35 -20.95
CA TYR A 137 5.14 -2.66 -19.80
C TYR A 137 6.23 -2.20 -18.82
N MET A 138 7.28 -3.00 -18.63
CA MET A 138 8.42 -2.68 -17.75
C MET A 138 9.18 -1.42 -18.20
N GLN A 139 9.20 -1.12 -19.49
CA GLN A 139 9.93 0.02 -20.04
C GLN A 139 9.27 1.35 -19.68
N THR A 140 7.94 1.36 -19.56
CA THR A 140 7.17 2.59 -19.28
C THR A 140 6.83 2.77 -17.81
N TYR A 141 6.98 1.74 -16.97
CA TYR A 141 6.58 1.75 -15.57
C TYR A 141 7.16 2.94 -14.78
N VAL A 142 8.46 3.21 -14.92
CA VAL A 142 9.15 4.29 -14.21
C VAL A 142 8.62 5.67 -14.63
N GLU A 143 8.36 5.88 -15.92
CA GLU A 143 7.81 7.11 -16.47
C GLU A 143 6.37 7.33 -15.98
N ARG A 144 5.55 6.29 -16.03
CA ARG A 144 4.15 6.32 -15.57
C ARG A 144 4.03 6.64 -14.09
N ILE A 145 4.91 6.11 -13.24
CA ILE A 145 5.00 6.53 -11.83
C ILE A 145 5.39 8.00 -11.68
N GLY A 146 6.31 8.49 -12.52
CA GLY A 146 6.79 9.88 -12.48
C GLY A 146 5.68 10.92 -12.68
N VAL A 147 4.70 10.62 -13.54
CA VAL A 147 3.60 11.53 -13.89
C VAL A 147 2.37 11.42 -12.98
N VAL A 148 2.35 10.52 -12.00
CA VAL A 148 1.23 10.40 -11.04
C VAL A 148 1.01 11.73 -10.32
N THR A 149 -0.23 12.21 -10.30
CA THR A 149 -0.57 13.46 -9.61
C THR A 149 -1.14 13.22 -8.21
N ARG A 150 -1.20 14.28 -7.40
CA ARG A 150 -1.96 14.29 -6.14
C ARG A 150 -3.42 13.87 -6.38
N ASP A 151 -4.03 14.39 -7.43
CA ASP A 151 -5.43 14.12 -7.75
C ASP A 151 -5.64 12.66 -8.11
N ASP A 152 -4.69 12.01 -8.79
CA ASP A 152 -4.75 10.57 -9.06
C ASP A 152 -4.75 9.75 -7.78
N VAL A 153 -3.84 10.07 -6.84
CA VAL A 153 -3.74 9.41 -5.53
C VAL A 153 -5.03 9.58 -4.73
N VAL A 154 -5.53 10.82 -4.65
CA VAL A 154 -6.78 11.13 -3.93
C VAL A 154 -7.97 10.43 -4.58
N ARG A 155 -8.02 10.40 -5.91
CA ARG A 155 -9.09 9.74 -6.68
C ARG A 155 -9.13 8.24 -6.40
N VAL A 156 -8.01 7.52 -6.46
CA VAL A 156 -7.99 6.08 -6.18
C VAL A 156 -8.24 5.79 -4.69
N ALA A 157 -7.75 6.63 -3.77
CA ALA A 157 -8.07 6.51 -2.36
C ALA A 157 -9.59 6.65 -2.11
N LYS A 158 -10.23 7.66 -2.72
CA LYS A 158 -11.68 7.87 -2.63
C LYS A 158 -12.47 6.74 -3.29
N LYS A 159 -11.99 6.22 -4.41
CA LYS A 159 -12.65 5.16 -5.20
C LYS A 159 -12.66 3.82 -4.47
N TYR A 160 -11.52 3.40 -3.93
CA TYR A 160 -11.32 2.04 -3.42
C TYR A 160 -11.33 1.91 -1.90
N LEU A 161 -10.81 2.89 -1.16
CA LEU A 161 -10.69 2.81 0.30
C LEU A 161 -12.00 3.27 0.97
N LYS A 162 -13.04 2.45 0.81
CA LYS A 162 -14.40 2.67 1.33
C LYS A 162 -14.79 1.54 2.28
N ASP A 163 -15.64 1.85 3.26
CA ASP A 163 -16.13 0.85 4.21
C ASP A 163 -16.96 -0.25 3.56
N THR A 164 -17.72 0.08 2.52
CA THR A 164 -18.48 -0.90 1.72
C THR A 164 -17.57 -1.86 0.95
N ASN A 165 -16.27 -1.58 0.91
CA ASN A 165 -15.26 -2.34 0.19
C ASN A 165 -14.13 -2.82 1.14
N LEU A 166 -14.39 -2.83 2.45
CA LEU A 166 -13.39 -3.11 3.47
C LEU A 166 -13.72 -4.40 4.23
N THR A 167 -12.71 -5.26 4.34
CA THR A 167 -12.68 -6.40 5.25
C THR A 167 -11.66 -6.12 6.37
N VAL A 168 -12.06 -6.31 7.62
CA VAL A 168 -11.18 -6.16 8.79
C VAL A 168 -10.86 -7.53 9.36
N GLY A 169 -9.57 -7.86 9.43
CA GLY A 169 -9.06 -9.05 10.12
C GLY A 169 -8.39 -8.67 11.43
N ILE A 170 -8.77 -9.32 12.53
CA ILE A 170 -8.15 -9.12 13.85
C ILE A 170 -7.69 -10.48 14.36
N LEU A 171 -6.40 -10.60 14.67
CA LEU A 171 -5.85 -11.73 15.38
C LEU A 171 -5.64 -11.35 16.84
N VAL A 172 -6.34 -12.06 17.72
CA VAL A 172 -6.15 -12.00 19.18
C VAL A 172 -5.47 -13.30 19.59
N PRO A 173 -4.22 -13.25 20.09
CA PRO A 173 -3.53 -14.46 20.53
C PRO A 173 -4.25 -15.05 21.74
N GLU A 174 -4.42 -16.37 21.75
CA GLU A 174 -4.85 -17.08 22.95
C GLU A 174 -3.80 -16.91 24.05
N ARG A 175 -4.26 -16.68 25.29
CA ARG A 175 -3.38 -16.81 26.44
C ARG A 175 -3.14 -18.31 26.64
N ASN A 176 -1.96 -18.80 26.28
CA ASN A 176 -1.51 -20.07 26.85
C ASN A 176 -1.43 -19.87 28.37
N LEU A 177 -2.28 -20.60 29.09
CA LEU A 177 -2.30 -20.67 30.56
C LEU A 177 -0.98 -21.23 31.10
#